data_AF-A0A8H8A448-F1
#
_entry.id   AF-A0A8H8A448-F1
#
_cell.length_a   1.000
_cell.length_b   1.000
_cell.length_c   1.000
_cell.angle_alpha   90.00
_cell.angle_beta   90.00
_cell.angle_gamma   90.00
#
_symmetry.space_group_name_H-M   'P 1'
#
loop_
_entity.id
_entity.type
_entity.pdbx_description
1 polymer ?
#
loop_
_entity_poly.entity_id
_entity_poly.type
_entity_poly.pdbx_seq_one_letter_code
_entity_poly.pdbx_strand_id
1 'polypeptide(L)' 'MSTSTLLPLELVDKCVGSRIWVVMKGDTEFSGILLGFDDYVNMVLQDVTE' A
#
# COMPACT_ATOMS: atom_id res chain seq x y z
N MET A 1 -27.90 -8.35 -1.67
CA MET A 1 -26.47 -8.30 -2.05
C MET A 1 -25.72 -7.74 -0.86
N SER A 2 -25.00 -8.58 -0.14
CA SER A 2 -24.14 -8.14 0.97
C SER A 2 -23.01 -7.30 0.39
N THR A 3 -22.99 -6.00 0.68
CA THR A 3 -21.84 -5.14 0.40
C THR A 3 -20.70 -5.61 1.28
N SER A 4 -19.79 -6.43 0.72
CA SER A 4 -18.57 -6.85 1.41
C SER A 4 -17.71 -5.63 1.66
N THR A 5 -17.85 -5.02 2.83
CA THR A 5 -16.98 -3.96 3.31
C THR A 5 -15.60 -4.56 3.53
N LEU A 6 -14.69 -4.30 2.60
CA LEU A 6 -13.30 -4.72 2.69
C LEU A 6 -12.62 -3.92 3.81
N LEU A 7 -11.92 -4.60 4.72
CA LEU A 7 -11.16 -3.91 5.75
C LEU A 7 -9.96 -3.19 5.10
N PRO A 8 -9.52 -2.03 5.61
CA PRO A 8 -8.40 -1.29 5.04
C PRO A 8 -7.13 -2.15 4.91
N LEU A 9 -6.82 -2.97 5.93
CA LEU A 9 -5.65 -3.84 5.90
C LEU A 9 -5.80 -4.98 4.88
N GLU A 10 -7.01 -5.51 4.68
CA GLU A 10 -7.26 -6.51 3.63
C GLU A 10 -7.11 -5.93 2.22
N LEU A 11 -7.38 -4.63 2.05
CA LEU A 11 -7.13 -3.95 0.78
C LEU A 11 -5.62 -3.84 0.52
N VAL A 12 -4.84 -3.44 1.52
CA VAL A 12 -3.38 -3.31 1.40
C VAL A 12 -2.73 -4.68 1.16
N ASP A 13 -3.20 -5.73 1.84
CA ASP A 13 -2.74 -7.11 1.64
C ASP A 13 -2.92 -7.58 0.19
N LYS A 14 -4.08 -7.26 -0.42
CA LYS A 14 -4.32 -7.57 -1.85
C LYS A 14 -3.41 -6.81 -2.82
N CYS A 15 -2.75 -5.75 -2.37
CA CYS A 15 -1.82 -4.97 -3.18
C CYS A 15 -0.37 -5.48 -3.08
N VAL A 16 -0.06 -6.45 -2.21
CA VAL A 16 1.28 -7.05 -2.14
C VAL A 16 1.66 -7.67 -3.48
N GLY A 17 2.88 -7.39 -3.94
CA GLY A 17 3.40 -7.76 -5.26
C GLY A 17 2.97 -6.83 -6.41
N SER A 18 2.08 -5.86 -6.16
CA SER A 18 1.66 -4.86 -7.15
C SER A 18 2.44 -3.56 -6.98
N ARG A 19 2.57 -2.80 -8.08
CA ARG A 19 3.09 -1.43 -8.00
C ARG A 19 2.02 -0.51 -7.41
N ILE A 20 2.35 0.14 -6.30
CA ILE A 20 1.50 1.10 -5.61
C ILE A 20 2.11 2.51 -5.69
N TRP A 21 1.27 3.51 -5.44
CA TRP A 21 1.67 4.91 -5.30
C TRP A 21 1.30 5.36 -3.89
N VAL A 22 2.30 5.78 -3.13
CA VAL A 22 2.18 6.21 -1.75
C VAL A 22 2.30 7.72 -1.71
N VAL A 23 1.26 8.38 -1.20
CA VAL A 23 1.25 9.83 -0.99
C VAL A 23 1.43 10.07 0.50
N MET A 24 2.54 10.70 0.86
CA MET A 24 2.88 11.02 2.24
C MET A 24 2.43 12.44 2.59
N LYS A 25 2.33 12.72 3.89
CA LYS A 25 2.12 14.08 4.36
C LYS A 25 3.34 14.95 4.00
N GLY A 26 3.09 16.15 3.51
CA GLY A 26 4.16 17.08 3.09
C GLY A 26 4.54 16.95 1.61
N ASP A 27 3.57 16.54 0.78
CA ASP A 27 3.67 16.52 -0.69
C ASP A 27 4.82 15.67 -1.23
N THR A 28 5.25 14.68 -0.45
CA THR A 28 6.22 13.67 -0.88
C THR A 28 5.47 12.45 -1.36
N GLU A 29 5.84 11.95 -2.53
CA GLU A 29 5.18 10.82 -3.15
C GLU A 29 6.22 9.77 -3.54
N PHE A 30 5.81 8.51 -3.58
CA PHE A 30 6.68 7.41 -4.00
C PHE A 30 5.87 6.37 -4.76
N SER A 31 6.41 5.82 -5.84
CA SER A 31 5.85 4.65 -6.51
C SER A 31 6.81 3.47 -6.41
N GLY A 32 6.30 2.27 -6.11
CA GLY A 32 7.13 1.08 -5.94
C GLY A 32 6.28 -0.19 -5.81
N ILE A 33 6.93 -1.35 -5.89
CA ILE A 33 6.28 -2.65 -5.70
C ILE A 33 6.15 -2.93 -4.20
N LEU A 34 4.93 -3.13 -3.70
CA LEU A 34 4.71 -3.46 -2.29
C LEU A 34 5.19 -4.87 -1.98
N LEU A 35 6.20 -5.02 -1.13
CA LEU A 35 6.68 -6.34 -0.69
C LEU A 35 5.95 -6.84 0.57
N GLY A 36 5.47 -5.92 1.40
CA GLY A 36 4.76 -6.23 2.64
C GLY A 36 4.55 -4.98 3.50
N PHE A 37 3.76 -5.15 4.55
CA PHE A 37 3.44 -4.11 5.52
C PHE A 37 3.21 -4.73 6.91
N ASP A 38 3.20 -3.91 7.96
CA ASP A 38 2.86 -4.31 9.33
C ASP A 38 1.52 -3.73 9.80
N ASP A 39 1.11 -4.03 11.04
CA ASP A 39 -0.15 -3.52 11.64
C ASP A 39 -0.21 -1.99 11.76
N TYR A 40 0.94 -1.30 11.67
CA TYR A 40 1.05 0.15 11.70
C TYR A 40 1.14 0.76 10.28
N VAL A 41 1.01 -0.06 9.23
CA VAL A 41 1.09 0.33 7.82
C VAL A 41 2.48 0.89 7.45
N ASN A 42 3.53 0.47 8.16
CA ASN A 42 4.89 0.68 7.66
C ASN A 42 5.08 -0.25 6.45
N MET A 43 5.41 0.32 5.29
CA MET A 43 5.50 -0.43 4.02
C MET A 43 6.94 -0.66 3.59
N VAL A 44 7.22 -1.85 3.08
CA VAL A 44 8.48 -2.17 2.38
C VAL A 44 8.22 -2.15 0.89
N LEU A 45 8.94 -1.30 0.15
CA LEU A 45 8.80 -1.15 -1.30
C LEU A 45 10.07 -1.54 -2.05
N GLN A 46 9.91 -2.14 -3.22
CA GLN A 46 10.97 -2.44 -4.18
C GLN A 46 10.84 -1.56 -5.43
N ASP A 47 11.94 -1.29 -6.13
CA ASP A 47 12.00 -0.53 -7.39
C ASP A 47 11.29 0.83 -7.28
N VAL A 48 11.65 1.56 -6.21
CA VAL A 48 11.04 2.82 -5.80
C VAL A 48 11.46 3.98 -6.73
N THR A 49 10.51 4.85 -7.03
CA THR A 49 10.71 6.15 -7.68
C THR A 49 9.98 7.21 -6.85
N GLU A 50 10.67 8.30 -6.52
CA GLU A 50 10.11 9.49 -5.84
C GLU A 50 9.33 10.38 -6.82
#